data_AF-A0A965DTB7-F1
#
_entry.id   AF-A0A965DTB7-F1
#
_cell.length_a   1.000
_cell.length_b   1.000
_cell.length_c   1.000
_cell.angle_alpha   90.00
_cell.angle_beta   90.00
_cell.angle_gamma   90.00
#
_symmetry.space_group_name_H-M   'P 1'
#
loop_
_entity.id
_entity.type
_entity.pdbx_description
1 polymer ?
#
loop_
_entity_poly.entity_id
_entity_poly.type
_entity_poly.pdbx_seq_one_letter_code
_entity_poly.pdbx_strand_id
1 'polypeptide(L)'
;MYVVGDKRPTKINVTWINDLVKNGGPGVGVWSGLQEINSEYVLILAGDQPFIGHYVTELCQKAVGNGSWLVNSEGMGNPLASCVKVSALKSSLEETGGVNVSLRQILGKMDLVPITVTDEVVQDLDTWADVAKVMRESGNMTDAWIKNIAKKLDLNHEVLDVEKILDLTRDVAHNVERKVAPLTTFLLGYAAGKGNLAKKEIEELVEKINQSVKEWQANK
;
A
#
# COMPACT_ATOMS: atom_id res chain seq x y z
N MET A 1 -0.25 19.04 3.03
CA MET A 1 0.76 18.01 3.33
C MET A 1 2.05 18.42 2.64
N TYR A 2 3.14 18.43 3.39
CA TYR A 2 4.47 18.67 2.85
C TYR A 2 5.17 17.34 2.63
N VAL A 3 5.84 17.20 1.49
CA VAL A 3 6.65 16.02 1.17
C VAL A 3 8.07 16.51 0.94
N VAL A 4 9.01 15.95 1.69
CA VAL A 4 10.41 16.35 1.61
C VAL A 4 11.18 15.36 0.75
N GLY A 5 11.93 15.87 -0.21
CA GLY A 5 12.72 15.09 -1.17
C GLY A 5 12.44 15.46 -2.63
N ASP A 6 12.98 14.67 -3.55
CA ASP A 6 12.86 14.92 -4.99
C ASP A 6 11.41 14.80 -5.47
N LYS A 7 10.97 15.82 -6.23
CA LYS A 7 9.62 15.86 -6.81
C LYS A 7 9.37 14.68 -7.74
N ARG A 8 8.23 14.01 -7.53
CA ARG A 8 7.74 12.88 -8.35
C ARG A 8 6.26 13.06 -8.70
N PRO A 9 5.76 12.41 -9.76
CA PRO A 9 4.32 12.38 -10.04
C PRO A 9 3.54 11.78 -8.88
N THR A 10 2.52 12.48 -8.39
CA THR A 10 1.63 12.03 -7.32
C THR A 10 0.19 12.08 -7.78
N LYS A 11 -0.65 11.18 -7.25
CA LYS A 11 -2.11 11.19 -7.51
C LYS A 11 -2.85 12.28 -6.72
N ILE A 12 -2.18 12.85 -5.72
CA ILE A 12 -2.71 13.90 -4.84
C ILE A 12 -1.82 15.14 -4.93
N ASN A 13 -2.41 16.30 -4.68
CA ASN A 13 -1.67 17.56 -4.60
C ASN A 13 -0.87 17.62 -3.29
N VAL A 14 0.44 17.81 -3.41
CA VAL A 14 1.37 17.94 -2.28
C VAL A 14 2.30 19.12 -2.50
N THR A 15 2.75 19.74 -1.41
CA THR A 15 3.78 20.77 -1.47
C THR A 15 5.13 20.10 -1.28
N TRP A 16 5.98 20.19 -2.31
CA TRP A 16 7.32 19.62 -2.28
C TRP A 16 8.30 20.58 -1.63
N ILE A 17 9.14 20.05 -0.73
CA ILE A 17 10.24 20.75 -0.09
C ILE A 17 11.52 19.98 -0.42
N ASN A 18 12.56 20.69 -0.85
CA ASN A 18 13.87 20.06 -1.04
C ASN A 18 14.56 19.92 0.32
N ASP A 19 15.34 18.85 0.49
CA ASP A 19 16.25 18.75 1.64
C ASP A 19 17.19 19.96 1.67
N LEU A 20 17.29 20.62 2.83
CA LEU A 20 18.25 21.70 3.06
C LEU A 20 19.70 21.23 2.89
N VAL A 21 19.96 19.96 3.23
CA VAL A 21 21.26 19.29 3.04
C VAL A 21 21.05 17.95 2.35
N LYS A 22 21.55 17.82 1.12
CA LYS A 22 21.46 16.57 0.36
C LYS A 22 22.15 15.42 1.10
N ASN A 23 21.50 14.25 1.13
CA ASN A 23 22.00 13.02 1.75
C ASN A 23 22.27 13.12 3.27
N GLY A 24 21.68 14.10 3.98
CA GLY A 24 21.86 14.26 5.43
C GLY A 24 21.00 13.33 6.30
N GLY A 25 20.22 12.44 5.68
CA GLY A 25 19.36 11.47 6.33
C GLY A 25 17.97 12.01 6.72
N PRO A 26 17.12 11.17 7.34
CA PRO A 26 15.74 11.51 7.66
C PRO A 26 15.58 12.74 8.56
N GLY A 27 16.56 13.00 9.44
CA GLY A 27 16.57 14.18 10.30
C GLY A 27 16.58 15.49 9.52
N VAL A 28 17.33 15.56 8.41
CA VAL A 28 17.34 16.73 7.54
C VAL A 28 16.00 16.88 6.82
N GLY A 29 15.40 15.77 6.39
CA GLY A 29 14.07 15.79 5.79
C GLY A 29 13.05 16.43 6.74
N VAL A 30 13.00 15.93 7.98
CA VAL A 30 12.13 16.48 9.04
C VAL A 30 12.45 17.95 9.31
N TRP A 31 13.73 18.31 9.50
CA TRP A 31 14.13 19.69 9.76
C TRP A 31 13.76 20.66 8.65
N SER A 32 13.89 20.23 7.39
CA SER A 32 13.51 21.02 6.21
C SER A 32 12.01 21.24 6.17
N GLY A 33 11.22 20.20 6.43
CA GLY A 33 9.76 20.30 6.52
C GLY A 33 9.30 21.24 7.64
N LEU A 34 9.94 21.18 8.81
CA LEU A 34 9.60 21.99 9.98
C LEU A 34 9.70 23.50 9.76
N GLN A 35 10.46 23.96 8.75
CA GLN A 35 10.53 25.39 8.42
C GLN A 35 9.21 25.94 7.91
N GLU A 36 8.37 25.08 7.30
CA GLU A 36 7.08 25.45 6.71
C GLU A 36 5.88 25.15 7.63
N ILE A 37 6.13 24.55 8.80
CA ILE A 37 5.08 24.15 9.75
C ILE A 37 4.91 25.21 10.84
N ASN A 38 3.66 25.65 10.99
CA ASN A 38 3.21 26.61 12.02
C ASN A 38 2.20 26.03 13.02
N SER A 39 1.79 24.77 12.87
CA SER A 39 0.89 24.10 13.81
C SER A 39 1.59 23.76 15.13
N GLU A 40 0.83 23.54 16.19
CA GLU A 40 1.40 23.12 17.48
C GLU A 40 2.05 21.73 17.40
N TYR A 41 1.40 20.81 16.69
CA TYR A 41 1.87 19.45 16.46
C TYR A 41 2.13 19.20 14.97
N VAL A 42 3.04 18.28 14.68
CA VAL A 42 3.33 17.79 13.32
C VAL A 42 3.26 16.27 13.30
N LEU A 43 2.55 15.74 12.30
CA LEU A 43 2.55 14.31 11.99
C LEU A 43 3.71 14.02 11.02
N ILE A 44 4.57 13.08 11.39
CA ILE A 44 5.73 12.62 10.61
C ILE A 44 5.43 11.20 10.14
N LEU A 45 5.49 11.01 8.83
CA LEU A 45 5.22 9.73 8.14
C LEU A 45 6.36 9.41 7.17
N ALA A 46 6.83 8.17 7.14
CA ALA A 46 7.64 7.68 6.03
C ALA A 46 6.77 7.36 4.80
N GLY A 47 7.32 7.53 3.60
CA GLY A 47 6.60 7.28 2.35
C GLY A 47 6.45 5.81 1.96
N ASP A 48 7.15 4.93 2.66
CA ASP A 48 7.32 3.49 2.42
C ASP A 48 6.62 2.60 3.46
N GLN A 49 5.82 3.19 4.35
CA GLN A 49 5.09 2.48 5.41
C GLN A 49 3.58 2.45 5.09
N PRO A 50 3.08 1.41 4.41
CA PRO A 50 1.74 1.39 3.82
C PRO A 50 0.59 1.27 4.83
N PHE A 51 0.85 0.76 6.03
CA PHE A 51 -0.19 0.42 7.01
C PHE A 51 -0.44 1.50 8.07
N ILE A 52 0.39 2.55 8.11
CA ILE A 52 0.24 3.62 9.11
C ILE A 52 -1.03 4.43 8.89
N GLY A 53 -1.59 4.43 7.67
CA GLY A 53 -2.80 5.17 7.33
C GLY A 53 -3.97 4.93 8.30
N HIS A 54 -4.12 3.72 8.84
CA HIS A 54 -5.17 3.39 9.82
C HIS A 54 -5.00 4.09 11.17
N TYR A 55 -3.76 4.46 11.54
CA TYR A 55 -3.42 5.01 12.85
C TYR A 55 -3.22 6.53 12.86
N VAL A 56 -3.29 7.19 11.70
CA VAL A 56 -3.09 8.64 11.58
C VAL A 56 -4.02 9.42 12.52
N THR A 57 -5.31 9.07 12.54
CA THR A 57 -6.30 9.71 13.42
C THR A 57 -5.96 9.50 14.90
N GLU A 58 -5.56 8.28 15.26
CA GLU A 58 -5.24 7.93 16.65
C GLU A 58 -3.97 8.65 17.13
N LEU A 59 -2.92 8.71 16.30
CA LEU A 59 -1.71 9.49 16.54
C LEU A 59 -2.04 10.96 16.78
N CYS A 60 -2.88 11.57 15.94
CA CYS A 60 -3.24 12.96 16.12
C CYS A 60 -4.09 13.19 17.39
N GLN A 61 -4.99 12.27 17.74
CA GLN A 61 -5.86 12.40 18.91
C GLN A 61 -5.14 12.16 20.23
N LYS A 62 -4.17 11.24 20.27
CA LYS A 62 -3.41 10.91 21.47
C LYS A 62 -2.18 11.79 21.68
N ALA A 63 -1.85 12.66 20.72
CA ALA A 63 -0.76 13.62 20.87
C ALA A 63 -1.08 14.63 21.98
N VAL A 64 -0.48 14.42 23.15
CA VAL A 64 -0.52 15.33 24.29
C VAL A 64 0.90 15.57 24.79
N GLY A 65 1.15 16.70 25.46
CA GLY A 65 2.51 17.03 25.91
C GLY A 65 3.47 17.12 24.72
N ASN A 66 4.51 16.27 24.71
CA ASN A 66 5.47 16.21 23.61
C ASN A 66 4.95 15.45 22.38
N GLY A 67 3.87 14.69 22.50
CA GLY A 67 3.22 14.00 21.37
C GLY A 67 2.96 12.52 21.61
N SER A 68 2.81 11.77 20.53
CA SER A 68 2.57 10.33 20.51
C SER A 68 3.29 9.64 19.35
N TRP A 69 3.49 8.34 19.44
CA TRP A 69 4.11 7.53 18.38
C TRP A 69 3.64 6.08 18.40
N LEU A 70 3.75 5.41 17.26
CA LEU A 70 3.54 3.97 17.20
C LEU A 70 4.73 3.24 17.81
N VAL A 71 4.43 2.26 18.65
CA VAL A 71 5.43 1.35 19.22
C VAL A 71 5.08 -0.08 18.83
N ASN A 72 6.11 -0.86 18.52
CA ASN A 72 5.95 -2.29 18.23
C ASN A 72 5.64 -3.08 19.53
N SER A 73 5.50 -4.40 19.41
CA SER A 73 5.19 -5.27 20.55
C SER A 73 6.26 -5.27 21.66
N GLU A 74 7.50 -4.92 21.30
CA GLU A 74 8.65 -4.79 22.21
C GLU A 74 8.79 -3.39 22.82
N GLY A 75 7.89 -2.46 22.48
CA GLY A 75 7.92 -1.08 22.95
C GLY A 75 8.92 -0.17 22.20
N MET A 76 9.53 -0.65 21.11
CA MET A 76 10.37 0.17 20.26
C MET A 76 9.50 1.11 19.41
N GLY A 77 9.69 2.41 19.61
CA GLY A 77 8.96 3.44 18.87
C GLY A 77 9.49 3.70 17.47
N ASN A 78 8.55 3.99 16.57
CA ASN A 78 8.81 4.36 15.19
C ASN A 78 8.79 5.89 15.03
N PRO A 79 9.96 6.52 14.85
CA PRO A 79 10.03 7.98 14.75
C PRO A 79 9.32 8.53 13.50
N LEU A 80 9.19 7.72 12.45
CA LEU A 80 8.51 8.09 11.20
C LEU A 80 7.04 7.64 11.20
N ALA A 81 6.48 7.34 12.37
CA ALA A 81 5.06 7.12 12.62
C ALA A 81 4.65 7.83 13.91
N SER A 82 4.84 9.16 13.94
CA SER A 82 4.72 9.96 15.17
C SER A 82 4.00 11.29 14.92
N CYS A 83 3.28 11.76 15.94
CA CYS A 83 2.71 13.10 16.00
C CYS A 83 3.35 13.85 17.16
N VAL A 84 4.18 14.85 16.88
CA VAL A 84 5.13 15.43 17.85
C VAL A 84 4.93 16.94 17.94
N LYS A 85 5.11 17.50 19.15
CA LYS A 85 5.04 18.94 19.36
C LYS A 85 6.16 19.65 18.61
N VAL A 86 5.80 20.59 17.74
CA VAL A 86 6.72 21.28 16.81
C VAL A 86 7.83 22.00 17.56
N SER A 87 7.51 22.68 18.67
CA SER A 87 8.51 23.38 19.48
C SER A 87 9.56 22.43 20.07
N ALA A 88 9.13 21.30 20.64
CA ALA A 88 10.03 20.32 21.24
C ALA A 88 10.95 19.70 20.18
N LEU A 89 10.39 19.37 19.02
CA LEU A 89 11.15 18.79 17.92
C LEU A 89 12.13 19.80 17.31
N LYS A 90 11.72 21.06 17.11
CA LYS A 90 12.61 22.13 16.65
C LYS A 90 13.79 22.33 17.59
N SER A 91 13.55 22.49 18.90
CA SER A 91 14.62 22.64 19.89
C SER A 91 15.59 21.46 19.91
N SER A 92 15.12 20.25 19.60
CA SER A 92 15.98 19.06 19.58
C SER A 92 16.84 18.92 18.32
N LEU A 93 16.46 19.59 17.22
CA LEU A 93 17.14 19.53 15.93
C LEU A 93 17.96 20.79 15.61
N GLU A 94 17.67 21.91 16.27
CA GLU A 94 18.20 23.25 15.96
C GLU A 94 19.73 23.29 15.89
N GLU A 95 20.43 22.69 16.86
CA GLU A 95 21.90 22.68 16.90
C GLU A 95 22.52 21.98 15.68
N THR A 96 21.87 20.92 15.20
CA THR A 96 22.40 20.06 14.13
C THR A 96 21.83 20.39 12.76
N GLY A 97 20.74 21.17 12.70
CA GLY A 97 19.91 21.28 11.50
C GLY A 97 19.39 19.93 11.00
N GLY A 98 19.26 18.94 11.89
CA GLY A 98 18.89 17.56 11.57
C GLY A 98 19.95 16.74 10.82
N VAL A 99 21.18 17.25 10.65
CA VAL A 99 22.25 16.52 9.95
C VAL A 99 22.81 15.40 10.84
N ASN A 100 22.90 14.19 10.29
CA ASN A 100 23.47 13.01 10.98
C ASN A 100 22.82 12.67 12.33
N VAL A 101 21.54 13.01 12.51
CA VAL A 101 20.80 12.70 13.73
C VAL A 101 19.97 11.42 13.59
N SER A 102 19.89 10.67 14.68
CA SER A 102 18.93 9.58 14.82
C SER A 102 17.62 10.11 15.39
N LEU A 103 16.59 10.22 14.55
CA LEU A 103 15.25 10.61 15.00
C LEU A 103 14.72 9.67 16.09
N ARG A 104 15.06 8.37 16.02
CA ARG A 104 14.69 7.41 17.07
C ARG A 104 15.29 7.80 18.43
N GLN A 105 16.56 8.22 18.47
CA GLN A 105 17.19 8.66 19.72
C GLN A 105 16.63 9.98 20.23
N ILE A 106 16.28 10.91 19.33
CA ILE A 106 15.69 12.19 19.71
C ILE A 106 14.29 11.97 20.29
N LEU A 107 13.42 11.30 19.54
CA LEU A 107 12.03 11.05 19.95
C LEU A 107 11.96 10.11 21.14
N GLY A 108 12.87 9.13 21.25
CA GLY A 108 12.93 8.24 22.41
C GLY A 108 13.36 8.91 23.72
N LYS A 109 13.89 10.14 23.67
CA LYS A 109 14.15 10.97 24.86
C LYS A 109 12.98 11.90 25.20
N MET A 110 12.00 12.01 24.30
CA MET A 110 10.78 12.77 24.54
C MET A 110 9.78 11.88 25.27
N ASP A 111 9.05 12.47 26.21
CA ASP A 111 7.91 11.81 26.86
C ASP A 111 6.72 11.75 25.89
N LEU A 112 6.75 10.76 24.99
CA LEU A 112 5.73 10.52 23.97
C LEU A 112 4.76 9.44 24.42
N VAL A 113 3.47 9.65 24.17
CA VAL A 113 2.43 8.65 24.41
C VAL A 113 2.60 7.46 23.45
N PRO A 114 2.83 6.23 23.95
CA PRO A 114 2.96 5.06 23.10
C PRO A 114 1.59 4.55 22.63
N ILE A 115 1.50 4.18 21.35
CA ILE A 115 0.37 3.47 20.76
C ILE A 115 0.89 2.13 20.27
N THR A 116 0.56 1.07 21.00
CA THR A 116 1.04 -0.27 20.68
C THR A 116 0.32 -0.83 19.46
N VAL A 117 1.10 -1.30 18.49
CA VAL A 117 0.61 -1.94 17.27
C VAL A 117 1.35 -3.26 17.04
N THR A 118 0.83 -4.09 16.13
CA THR A 118 1.54 -5.32 15.72
C THR A 118 2.79 -4.96 14.93
N ASP A 119 3.80 -5.84 14.96
CA ASP A 119 5.07 -5.58 14.28
C ASP A 119 4.90 -5.41 12.75
N GLU A 120 3.85 -6.00 12.18
CA GLU A 120 3.48 -5.85 10.76
C GLU A 120 3.17 -4.39 10.37
N VAL A 121 2.63 -3.58 11.28
CA VAL A 121 2.26 -2.18 11.02
C VAL A 121 3.49 -1.27 10.99
N VAL A 122 4.53 -1.63 11.75
CA VAL A 122 5.75 -0.84 11.94
C VAL A 122 6.84 -1.25 10.94
N GLN A 123 6.58 -2.24 10.10
CA GLN A 123 7.55 -2.78 9.18
C GLN A 123 7.76 -1.85 7.97
N ASP A 124 9.02 -1.49 7.72
CA ASP A 124 9.43 -0.75 6.53
C ASP A 124 9.42 -1.68 5.31
N LEU A 125 8.89 -1.22 4.17
CA LEU A 125 8.92 -1.98 2.91
C LEU A 125 10.22 -1.73 2.14
N ASP A 126 11.30 -2.35 2.60
CA ASP A 126 12.63 -2.18 2.01
C ASP A 126 12.85 -3.07 0.76
N THR A 127 12.07 -4.13 0.58
CA THR A 127 12.25 -5.08 -0.53
C THR A 127 10.96 -5.39 -1.30
N TRP A 128 11.12 -5.80 -2.57
CA TRP A 128 10.01 -6.32 -3.38
C TRP A 128 9.35 -7.57 -2.77
N ALA A 129 10.06 -8.33 -1.94
CA ALA A 129 9.50 -9.45 -1.21
C ALA A 129 8.52 -8.98 -0.13
N ASP A 130 8.86 -7.88 0.57
CA ASP A 130 7.99 -7.26 1.57
C ASP A 130 6.73 -6.68 0.91
N VAL A 131 6.87 -6.00 -0.23
CA VAL A 131 5.74 -5.52 -1.04
C VAL A 131 4.83 -6.69 -1.44
N ALA A 132 5.41 -7.81 -1.88
CA ALA A 132 4.65 -8.99 -2.28
C ALA A 132 3.97 -9.72 -1.11
N LYS A 133 4.50 -9.61 0.11
CA LYS A 133 3.86 -10.13 1.32
C LYS A 133 2.64 -9.26 1.68
N VAL A 134 2.82 -7.95 1.71
CA VAL A 134 1.75 -6.96 1.96
C VAL A 134 0.62 -7.03 0.94
N MET A 135 0.95 -7.20 -0.34
CA MET A 135 -0.07 -7.35 -1.39
C MET A 135 -0.85 -8.66 -1.26
N ARG A 136 -0.23 -9.73 -0.74
CA ARG A 136 -0.92 -11.01 -0.44
C ARG A 136 -1.88 -10.87 0.74
N GLU A 137 -1.43 -10.22 1.81
CA GLU A 137 -2.22 -10.04 3.04
C GLU A 137 -3.37 -9.03 2.87
N SER A 138 -3.19 -8.01 2.02
CA SER A 138 -4.23 -7.02 1.70
C SER A 138 -5.26 -7.48 0.65
N GLY A 139 -5.15 -8.71 0.12
CA GLY A 139 -6.04 -9.23 -0.94
C GLY A 139 -5.83 -8.62 -2.33
N ASN A 140 -4.93 -7.63 -2.47
CA ASN A 140 -4.70 -6.88 -3.71
C ASN A 140 -3.70 -7.55 -4.67
N MET A 141 -3.11 -8.70 -4.29
CA MET A 141 -2.12 -9.42 -5.12
C MET A 141 -2.69 -9.83 -6.48
N THR A 142 -3.95 -10.27 -6.53
CA THR A 142 -4.60 -10.67 -7.78
C THR A 142 -4.66 -9.50 -8.76
N ASP A 143 -5.14 -8.34 -8.31
CA ASP A 143 -5.22 -7.13 -9.13
C ASP A 143 -3.85 -6.62 -9.56
N ALA A 144 -2.88 -6.58 -8.64
CA ALA A 144 -1.53 -6.14 -8.93
C ALA A 144 -0.84 -7.04 -9.96
N TRP A 145 -1.00 -8.36 -9.81
CA TRP A 145 -0.48 -9.34 -10.74
C TRP A 145 -1.12 -9.23 -12.13
N ILE A 146 -2.46 -9.14 -12.20
CA ILE A 146 -3.19 -8.97 -13.46
C ILE A 146 -2.74 -7.69 -14.17
N LYS A 147 -2.66 -6.56 -13.46
CA LYS A 147 -2.17 -5.29 -14.02
C LYS A 147 -0.75 -5.40 -14.58
N ASN A 148 0.14 -6.09 -13.87
CA ASN A 148 1.52 -6.29 -14.31
C ASN A 148 1.61 -7.13 -15.60
N ILE A 149 0.88 -8.24 -15.66
CA ILE A 149 0.87 -9.11 -16.85
C ILE A 149 0.19 -8.41 -18.03
N ALA A 150 -0.95 -7.75 -17.80
CA ALA A 150 -1.65 -7.00 -18.84
C ALA A 150 -0.77 -5.91 -19.46
N LYS A 151 -0.03 -5.17 -18.63
CA LYS A 151 0.96 -4.18 -19.11
C LYS A 151 2.05 -4.81 -19.97
N LYS A 152 2.59 -5.97 -19.58
CA LYS A 152 3.64 -6.67 -20.35
C LYS A 152 3.16 -7.18 -21.71
N LEU A 153 1.87 -7.50 -21.81
CA LEU A 153 1.24 -8.02 -23.02
C LEU A 153 0.50 -6.95 -23.83
N ASP A 154 0.56 -5.69 -23.40
CA ASP A 154 -0.18 -4.56 -23.99
C ASP A 154 -1.70 -4.81 -24.10
N LEU A 155 -2.28 -5.36 -23.03
CA LEU A 155 -3.69 -5.70 -22.94
C LEU A 155 -4.46 -4.71 -22.07
N ASN A 156 -5.67 -4.37 -22.52
CA ASN A 156 -6.65 -3.72 -21.65
C ASN A 156 -7.23 -4.75 -20.67
N HIS A 157 -6.88 -4.65 -19.39
CA HIS A 157 -7.38 -5.55 -18.35
C HIS A 157 -8.76 -5.17 -17.81
N GLU A 158 -9.29 -3.99 -18.14
CA GLU A 158 -10.61 -3.53 -17.64
C GLU A 158 -11.78 -4.29 -18.30
N VAL A 159 -11.52 -4.99 -19.40
CA VAL A 159 -12.50 -5.89 -20.03
C VAL A 159 -12.73 -7.18 -19.23
N LEU A 160 -11.88 -7.44 -18.23
CA LEU A 160 -11.88 -8.67 -17.46
C LEU A 160 -12.65 -8.50 -16.14
N ASP A 161 -13.66 -9.35 -15.93
CA ASP A 161 -14.31 -9.51 -14.64
C ASP A 161 -13.66 -10.71 -13.90
N VAL A 162 -12.78 -10.40 -12.95
CA VAL A 162 -11.95 -11.40 -12.26
C VAL A 162 -12.81 -12.39 -11.49
N GLU A 163 -13.82 -11.91 -10.77
CA GLU A 163 -14.69 -12.74 -9.95
C GLU A 163 -15.47 -13.72 -10.81
N LYS A 164 -16.07 -13.26 -11.91
CA LYS A 164 -16.79 -14.15 -12.84
C LYS A 164 -15.91 -15.23 -13.45
N ILE A 165 -14.67 -14.91 -13.81
CA ILE A 165 -13.74 -15.92 -14.36
C ILE A 165 -13.34 -16.93 -13.28
N LEU A 166 -13.09 -16.48 -12.06
CA LEU A 166 -12.76 -17.38 -10.94
C LEU A 166 -13.94 -18.28 -10.57
N ASP A 167 -15.17 -17.76 -10.61
CA ASP A 167 -16.38 -18.54 -10.38
C ASP A 167 -16.60 -19.58 -11.49
N LEU A 168 -16.48 -19.20 -12.77
CA LEU A 168 -16.48 -20.16 -13.89
C LEU A 168 -15.42 -21.25 -13.70
N THR A 169 -14.20 -20.87 -13.33
CA THR A 169 -13.10 -21.82 -13.09
C THR A 169 -13.46 -22.80 -11.97
N ARG A 170 -14.06 -22.30 -10.88
CA ARG A 170 -14.52 -23.11 -9.74
C ARG A 170 -15.61 -24.08 -10.18
N ASP A 171 -16.59 -23.63 -10.95
CA ASP A 171 -17.71 -24.44 -11.40
C ASP A 171 -17.27 -25.56 -12.35
N VAL A 172 -16.36 -25.27 -13.29
CA VAL A 172 -15.77 -26.30 -14.16
C VAL A 172 -14.98 -27.31 -13.33
N ALA A 173 -14.18 -26.84 -12.36
CA ALA A 173 -13.35 -27.70 -11.53
C ALA A 173 -14.18 -28.65 -10.64
N HIS A 174 -15.34 -28.19 -10.16
CA HIS A 174 -16.24 -28.98 -9.30
C HIS A 174 -17.17 -29.91 -10.09
N ASN A 175 -17.74 -29.44 -11.21
CA ASN A 175 -18.83 -30.15 -11.89
C ASN A 175 -18.34 -30.96 -13.11
N VAL A 176 -17.23 -30.58 -13.73
CA VAL A 176 -16.63 -31.29 -14.88
C VAL A 176 -15.43 -32.10 -14.42
N GLU A 177 -14.26 -31.46 -14.33
CA GLU A 177 -13.01 -32.01 -13.80
C GLU A 177 -12.01 -30.88 -13.53
N ARG A 178 -11.29 -30.97 -12.39
CA ARG A 178 -10.26 -29.99 -12.01
C ARG A 178 -9.20 -29.73 -13.10
N LYS A 179 -8.80 -30.77 -13.85
CA LYS A 179 -7.78 -30.65 -14.92
C LYS A 179 -8.24 -29.83 -16.13
N VAL A 180 -9.55 -29.75 -16.36
CA VAL A 180 -10.11 -29.06 -17.54
C VAL A 180 -10.36 -27.58 -17.27
N ALA A 181 -10.50 -27.16 -16.00
CA ALA A 181 -10.71 -25.76 -15.62
C ALA A 181 -9.73 -24.75 -16.28
N PRO A 182 -8.40 -24.94 -16.26
CA PRO A 182 -7.47 -24.02 -16.95
C PRO A 182 -7.59 -24.07 -18.49
N LEU A 183 -8.00 -25.21 -19.05
CA LEU A 183 -8.21 -25.35 -20.51
C LEU A 183 -9.47 -24.59 -20.94
N THR A 184 -10.53 -24.63 -20.15
CA THR A 184 -11.77 -23.90 -20.41
C THR A 184 -11.55 -22.39 -20.37
N THR A 185 -10.82 -21.88 -19.37
CA THR A 185 -10.52 -20.43 -19.31
C THR A 185 -9.56 -19.97 -20.41
N PHE A 186 -8.62 -20.82 -20.83
CA PHE A 186 -7.80 -20.55 -22.02
C PHE A 186 -8.66 -20.43 -23.28
N LEU A 187 -9.62 -21.34 -23.50
CA LEU A 187 -10.53 -21.29 -24.65
C LEU A 187 -11.45 -20.07 -24.61
N LEU A 188 -11.96 -19.69 -23.44
CA LEU A 188 -12.72 -18.44 -23.25
C LEU A 188 -11.87 -17.24 -23.68
N GLY A 189 -10.64 -17.13 -23.17
CA GLY A 189 -9.72 -16.04 -23.52
C GLY A 189 -9.36 -16.02 -25.00
N TYR A 190 -9.12 -17.19 -25.59
CA TYR A 190 -8.83 -17.33 -27.02
C TYR A 190 -10.02 -16.91 -27.89
N ALA A 191 -11.25 -17.30 -27.53
CA ALA A 191 -12.46 -16.89 -28.23
C ALA A 191 -12.69 -15.37 -28.13
N ALA A 192 -12.50 -14.79 -26.94
CA ALA A 192 -12.60 -13.36 -26.71
C ALA A 192 -11.60 -12.57 -27.55
N GLY A 193 -10.33 -12.98 -27.55
CA GLY A 193 -9.28 -12.36 -28.36
C GLY A 193 -9.51 -12.51 -29.86
N LYS A 194 -9.94 -13.70 -30.31
CA LYS A 194 -10.25 -13.96 -31.72
C LYS A 194 -11.40 -13.09 -32.24
N GLY A 195 -12.39 -12.80 -31.39
CA GLY A 195 -13.55 -11.98 -31.74
C GLY A 195 -13.37 -10.48 -31.49
N ASN A 196 -12.28 -10.06 -30.85
CA ASN A 196 -12.10 -8.70 -30.32
C ASN A 196 -13.31 -8.24 -29.48
N LEU A 197 -13.77 -9.13 -28.59
CA LEU A 197 -15.03 -8.97 -27.86
C LEU A 197 -14.94 -7.90 -26.78
N ALA A 198 -16.01 -7.12 -26.61
CA ALA A 198 -16.19 -6.22 -25.48
C ALA A 198 -16.55 -6.99 -24.20
N LYS A 199 -16.39 -6.34 -23.04
CA LYS A 199 -16.67 -6.93 -21.71
C LYS A 199 -18.01 -7.68 -21.65
N LYS A 200 -19.09 -7.06 -22.15
CA LYS A 200 -20.43 -7.66 -22.13
C LYS A 200 -20.51 -8.95 -22.95
N GLU A 201 -19.85 -9.01 -24.10
CA GLU A 201 -19.83 -10.19 -24.97
C GLU A 201 -19.01 -11.33 -24.34
N ILE A 202 -17.95 -10.99 -23.59
CA ILE A 202 -17.19 -11.96 -22.78
C ILE A 202 -18.07 -12.53 -21.67
N GLU A 203 -18.87 -11.69 -20.98
CA GLU A 203 -19.82 -12.15 -19.97
C GLU A 203 -20.87 -13.11 -20.57
N GLU A 204 -21.36 -12.83 -21.77
CA GLU A 204 -22.27 -13.74 -22.48
C GLU A 204 -21.61 -15.09 -22.84
N LEU A 205 -20.30 -15.10 -23.15
CA LEU A 205 -19.55 -16.36 -23.32
C LEU A 205 -19.41 -17.12 -22.01
N VAL A 206 -19.14 -16.43 -20.90
CA VAL A 206 -19.06 -17.05 -19.56
C VAL A 206 -20.39 -17.76 -19.24
N GLU A 207 -21.53 -17.10 -19.48
CA GLU A 207 -22.84 -17.69 -19.24
C GLU A 207 -23.12 -18.91 -20.13
N LYS A 208 -22.72 -18.87 -21.41
CA LYS A 208 -22.83 -20.03 -22.31
C LYS A 208 -22.03 -21.22 -21.79
N ILE A 209 -20.80 -21.00 -21.31
CA ILE A 209 -19.97 -22.07 -20.75
C ILE A 209 -20.59 -22.62 -19.46
N ASN A 210 -21.07 -21.74 -18.56
CA ASN A 210 -21.77 -22.17 -17.34
C ASN A 210 -23.00 -23.03 -17.63
N GLN A 211 -23.76 -22.70 -18.68
CA GLN A 211 -24.87 -23.52 -19.14
C GLN A 211 -24.40 -24.90 -19.62
N SER A 212 -23.32 -24.97 -20.40
CA SER A 212 -22.73 -26.26 -20.82
C SER A 212 -22.21 -27.08 -19.63
N VAL A 213 -21.69 -26.45 -18.58
CA VAL A 213 -21.26 -27.13 -17.33
C VAL A 213 -22.47 -27.78 -16.64
N LYS A 214 -23.61 -27.08 -16.54
CA LYS A 214 -24.85 -27.61 -15.95
C LYS A 214 -25.39 -28.79 -16.75
N GLU A 215 -25.40 -28.67 -18.08
CA GLU A 215 -25.83 -29.75 -18.98
C GLU A 215 -24.92 -30.97 -18.88
N TRP A 216 -23.61 -30.76 -18.78
CA TRP A 216 -22.66 -31.85 -18.56
C TRP A 216 -22.93 -32.59 -17.24
N GLN A 217 -23.17 -31.85 -16.16
CA GLN A 217 -23.49 -32.42 -14.86
C GLN A 217 -24.80 -33.22 -14.88
N ALA A 218 -25.82 -32.75 -15.60
CA ALA A 218 -27.10 -33.45 -15.71
C ALA A 218 -27.02 -34.76 -16.53
N ASN A 219 -26.02 -34.88 -17.41
CA ASN A 219 -25.81 -36.03 -18.28
C ASN A 219 -24.68 -36.98 -17.78
N LYS A 220 -24.16 -36.75 -16.58
CA LYS A 220 -23.09 -37.52 -15.93
C LYS A 220 -23.67 -38.60 -15.02
#